data_AF-A0A6V7HS48-F1
#
_entry.id   AF-A0A6V7HS48-F1
#
_cell.length_a   1.000
_cell.length_b   1.000
_cell.length_c   1.000
_cell.angle_alpha   90.00
_cell.angle_beta   90.00
_cell.angle_gamma   90.00
#
_symmetry.space_group_name_H-M   'P 1'
#
loop_
_entity.id
_entity.type
_entity.pdbx_description
1 polymer ?
#
loop_
_entity_poly.entity_id
_entity_poly.type
_entity_poly.pdbx_seq_one_letter_code
_entity_poly.pdbx_strand_id
1 'polypeptide(L)'
;MYPVNYDMCNWQMLSEFLQGPDREKIPVLTRAKLLHDAWNMAYGGNFCFEVAFNMTLFLKNETSHVVWEPFFTMIDHVGRKIQGSEGVYAKFE
;
A
#
# COMPACT_ATOMS: atom_id res chain seq x y z
N MET A 1 -8.17 0.79 16.36
CA MET A 1 -7.97 -0.15 15.23
C MET A 1 -6.57 -0.70 15.36
N TYR A 2 -6.37 -2.02 15.25
CA TYR A 2 -5.06 -2.66 15.41
C TYR A 2 -4.53 -3.10 14.03
N PRO A 3 -3.21 -3.02 13.75
CA PRO A 3 -2.62 -3.55 12.52
C PRO A 3 -2.71 -5.07 12.48
N VAL A 4 -3.00 -5.66 11.31
CA VAL A 4 -3.03 -7.12 11.14
C VAL A 4 -1.91 -7.55 10.21
N ASN A 5 -1.01 -8.41 10.70
CA ASN A 5 0.11 -8.91 9.92
C ASN A 5 -0.20 -10.30 9.40
N TYR A 6 -0.36 -10.41 8.08
CA TYR A 6 -0.47 -11.69 7.39
C TYR A 6 0.91 -12.19 6.97
N ASP A 7 1.06 -13.49 6.74
CA ASP A 7 2.25 -14.00 6.06
C ASP A 7 2.33 -13.52 4.60
N MET A 8 3.50 -13.72 3.97
CA MET A 8 3.74 -13.23 2.61
C MET A 8 2.80 -13.86 1.57
N CYS A 9 2.46 -15.14 1.71
CA CYS A 9 1.55 -15.81 0.77
C CYS A 9 0.16 -15.16 0.83
N ASN A 10 -0.33 -14.88 2.03
CA ASN A 10 -1.61 -14.19 2.22
C ASN A 10 -1.59 -12.76 1.67
N TRP A 11 -0.50 -12.00 1.85
CA TRP A 11 -0.37 -10.67 1.24
C TRP A 11 -0.39 -10.72 -0.30
N GLN A 12 0.28 -11.70 -0.90
CA GLN A 12 0.24 -11.91 -2.35
C GLN A 12 -1.17 -12.24 -2.84
N MET A 13 -1.84 -13.19 -2.18
CA MET A 13 -3.23 -13.56 -2.51
C MET A 13 -4.19 -12.37 -2.39
N LEU A 14 -4.04 -11.54 -1.35
CA LEU A 14 -4.85 -10.33 -1.18
C LEU A 14 -4.58 -9.30 -2.29
N SER A 15 -3.31 -9.08 -2.65
CA SER A 15 -2.95 -8.19 -3.76
C SER A 15 -3.56 -8.65 -5.08
N GLU A 16 -3.47 -9.93 -5.40
CA GLU A 16 -4.06 -10.51 -6.62
C GLU A 16 -5.59 -10.38 -6.63
N PHE A 17 -6.23 -10.71 -5.50
CA PHE A 17 -7.69 -10.61 -5.36
C PHE A 17 -8.19 -9.17 -5.55
N LEU A 18 -7.51 -8.19 -4.94
CA LEU A 18 -7.88 -6.78 -5.04
C LEU A 18 -7.71 -6.23 -6.46
N GLN A 19 -6.74 -6.75 -7.22
CA GLN A 19 -6.55 -6.38 -8.62
C GLN A 19 -7.60 -7.01 -9.55
N GLY A 20 -8.20 -8.12 -9.16
CA GLY A 20 -9.24 -8.83 -9.89
C GLY A 20 -10.60 -8.11 -10.01
N PRO A 21 -11.54 -8.66 -10.80
CA PRO A 21 -12.89 -8.10 -10.98
C PRO A 21 -13.74 -8.16 -9.71
N ASP A 22 -13.42 -9.09 -8.82
CA ASP A 22 -14.16 -9.38 -7.59
C ASP A 22 -13.76 -8.49 -6.39
N ARG A 23 -12.92 -7.48 -6.60
CA ARG A 23 -12.36 -6.63 -5.52
C ARG A 23 -13.43 -6.03 -4.60
N GLU A 24 -14.61 -5.73 -5.13
CA GLU A 24 -15.70 -5.09 -4.40
C GLU A 24 -16.41 -6.04 -3.43
N LYS A 25 -16.13 -7.35 -3.49
CA LYS A 25 -16.54 -8.30 -2.44
C LYS A 25 -15.89 -7.96 -1.09
N ILE A 26 -14.71 -7.30 -1.11
CA ILE A 26 -14.10 -6.74 0.09
C ILE A 26 -14.67 -5.33 0.33
N PRO A 27 -15.30 -5.08 1.49
CA PRO A 27 -15.84 -3.77 1.81
C PRO A 27 -14.79 -2.67 1.71
N VAL A 28 -15.23 -1.47 1.28
CA VAL A 28 -14.39 -0.27 1.12
C VAL A 28 -13.45 -0.03 2.31
N LEU A 29 -14.00 -0.06 3.54
CA LEU A 29 -13.22 0.15 4.76
C LEU A 29 -12.13 -0.92 4.98
N THR A 30 -12.39 -2.15 4.53
CA THR A 30 -11.42 -3.25 4.63
C THR A 30 -10.31 -3.07 3.59
N ARG A 31 -10.63 -2.64 2.36
CA ARG A 31 -9.60 -2.30 1.35
C ARG A 31 -8.69 -1.17 1.83
N ALA A 32 -9.27 -0.11 2.37
CA ALA A 32 -8.51 1.00 2.97
C ALA A 32 -7.61 0.51 4.12
N LYS A 33 -8.14 -0.37 4.99
CA LYS A 33 -7.36 -0.98 6.07
C LYS A 33 -6.19 -1.81 5.54
N LEU A 34 -6.42 -2.66 4.54
CA LEU A 34 -5.38 -3.53 3.98
C LEU A 34 -4.21 -2.71 3.43
N LEU A 35 -4.50 -1.63 2.71
CA LEU A 35 -3.48 -0.72 2.19
C LEU A 35 -2.72 -0.01 3.32
N HIS A 36 -3.44 0.49 4.33
CA HIS A 36 -2.86 1.13 5.51
C HIS A 36 -1.92 0.19 6.29
N ASP A 37 -2.37 -1.03 6.54
CA ASP A 37 -1.60 -2.01 7.30
C ASP A 37 -0.37 -2.47 6.50
N ALA A 38 -0.52 -2.71 5.19
CA ALA A 38 0.60 -3.08 4.33
C ALA A 38 1.69 -2.02 4.32
N TRP A 39 1.31 -0.74 4.18
CA TRP A 39 2.25 0.38 4.20
C TRP A 39 2.97 0.51 5.54
N ASN A 40 2.23 0.51 6.66
CA ASN A 40 2.82 0.69 7.98
C ASN A 40 3.77 -0.45 8.36
N MET A 41 3.50 -1.68 7.90
CA MET A 41 4.38 -2.81 8.15
C MET A 41 5.66 -2.75 7.34
N ALA A 42 5.58 -2.39 6.06
CA ALA A 42 6.78 -2.17 5.26
C ALA A 42 7.61 -0.99 5.83
N TYR A 43 6.95 0.11 6.19
CA TYR A 43 7.60 1.28 6.77
C TYR A 43 8.24 1.00 8.14
N GLY A 44 7.63 0.13 8.94
CA GLY A 44 8.17 -0.37 10.21
C GLY A 44 9.27 -1.43 10.07
N GLY A 45 9.60 -1.86 8.86
CA GLY A 45 10.64 -2.87 8.60
C GLY A 45 10.18 -4.32 8.82
N ASN A 46 8.87 -4.58 8.93
CA ASN A 46 8.33 -5.92 9.16
C ASN A 46 8.33 -6.79 7.90
N PHE A 47 8.28 -6.19 6.70
CA PHE A 47 8.47 -6.89 5.42
C PHE A 47 8.93 -5.94 4.30
N CYS A 48 9.26 -6.50 3.13
CA CYS A 48 9.81 -5.76 1.98
C CYS A 48 8.82 -4.74 1.36
N PHE A 49 9.30 -3.55 0.99
CA PHE A 49 8.50 -2.53 0.30
C PHE A 49 7.82 -3.03 -0.98
N GLU A 50 8.39 -4.05 -1.64
CA GLU A 50 7.79 -4.70 -2.81
C GLU A 50 6.34 -5.16 -2.54
N VAL A 51 6.09 -5.75 -1.37
CA VAL A 51 4.74 -6.22 -1.00
C VAL A 51 3.79 -5.04 -0.81
N ALA A 52 4.24 -3.96 -0.15
CA ALA A 52 3.43 -2.76 0.04
C ALA A 52 3.12 -2.06 -1.29
N PHE A 53 4.07 -2.03 -2.23
CA PHE A 53 3.85 -1.49 -3.56
C PHE A 53 2.93 -2.37 -4.41
N ASN A 54 3.04 -3.71 -4.32
CA ASN A 54 2.10 -4.60 -4.98
C ASN A 54 0.67 -4.41 -4.45
N MET A 55 0.51 -4.08 -3.17
CA MET A 55 -0.78 -3.73 -2.59
C MET A 55 -1.35 -2.40 -3.10
N THR A 56 -0.59 -1.54 -3.76
CA THR A 56 -1.13 -0.28 -4.32
C THR A 56 -1.66 -0.46 -5.75
N LEU A 57 -1.31 -1.56 -6.43
CA LEU A 57 -1.66 -1.80 -7.83
C LEU A 57 -3.18 -1.83 -8.08
N PHE A 58 -3.98 -2.26 -7.10
CA PHE A 58 -5.43 -2.28 -7.25
C PHE A 58 -6.06 -0.88 -7.32
N LEU A 59 -5.35 0.16 -6.84
CA LEU A 59 -5.83 1.55 -6.88
C LEU A 59 -6.13 2.01 -8.30
N LYS A 60 -5.49 1.41 -9.32
CA LYS A 60 -5.78 1.66 -10.74
C LYS A 60 -7.27 1.58 -11.07
N ASN A 61 -8.02 0.72 -10.38
CA ASN A 61 -9.44 0.50 -10.60
C ASN A 61 -10.29 0.85 -9.35
N GLU A 62 -9.72 1.59 -8.39
CA GLU A 62 -10.41 1.97 -7.16
C GLU A 62 -11.08 3.33 -7.30
N THR A 63 -12.38 3.40 -6.98
CA THR A 63 -13.19 4.61 -7.12
C THR A 63 -13.52 5.27 -5.78
N SER A 64 -13.37 4.55 -4.67
CA SER A 64 -13.73 5.07 -3.36
C SER A 64 -12.61 5.92 -2.75
N HIS A 65 -12.87 7.22 -2.53
CA HIS A 65 -11.94 8.16 -1.91
C HIS A 65 -11.37 7.67 -0.55
N VAL A 66 -12.16 6.92 0.22
CA VAL A 66 -11.74 6.39 1.53
C VAL A 66 -10.53 5.45 1.41
N VAL A 67 -10.40 4.74 0.28
CA VAL A 67 -9.28 3.83 0.03
C VAL A 67 -8.02 4.57 -0.42
N TRP A 68 -8.17 5.79 -0.95
CA TRP A 68 -7.05 6.64 -1.36
C TRP A 68 -6.42 7.40 -0.18
N GLU A 69 -7.12 7.59 0.94
CA GLU A 69 -6.59 8.30 2.11
C GLU A 69 -5.24 7.73 2.64
N PRO A 70 -5.09 6.41 2.87
CA PRO A 70 -3.81 5.84 3.29
C PRO A 70 -2.69 6.01 2.25
N PHE A 71 -3.06 6.06 0.96
CA PHE A 71 -2.09 6.21 -0.13
C PHE A 71 -1.42 7.58 -0.13
N PHE A 72 -2.15 8.65 0.21
CA PHE A 72 -1.55 9.98 0.30
C PHE A 72 -0.50 10.08 1.42
N THR A 73 -0.76 9.42 2.56
CA THR A 73 0.22 9.32 3.66
C THR A 73 1.46 8.55 3.22
N MET A 74 1.26 7.47 2.45
CA MET A 74 2.37 6.73 1.85
C MET A 74 3.21 7.60 0.90
N ILE A 75 2.58 8.35 -0.01
CA ILE A 75 3.30 9.23 -0.95
C ILE A 75 4.10 10.29 -0.18
N ASP A 76 3.51 10.92 0.83
CA ASP A 76 4.21 11.91 1.65
C ASP A 76 5.46 11.31 2.33
N HIS A 77 5.35 10.11 2.89
CA HIS A 77 6.47 9.41 3.49
C HIS A 77 7.58 9.11 2.46
N VAL A 78 7.20 8.61 1.28
CA VAL A 78 8.15 8.32 0.19
C VAL A 78 8.82 9.60 -0.30
N GLY A 79 8.06 10.67 -0.51
CA GLY A 79 8.56 11.97 -0.94
C GLY A 79 9.60 12.54 0.03
N ARG A 80 9.32 12.51 1.33
CA ARG A 80 10.27 12.93 2.37
C ARG A 80 11.56 12.09 2.37
N LYS A 81 11.46 10.78 2.11
CA LYS A 81 12.64 9.90 2.01
C LYS A 81 13.48 10.18 0.77
N ILE A 82 12.85 10.45 -0.36
CA ILE A 82 13.54 10.79 -1.61
C ILE A 82 14.27 12.14 -1.45
N GLN A 83 13.59 13.17 -0.95
CA GLN A 83 14.19 14.50 -0.71
C GLN A 83 15.40 14.44 0.23
N GLY A 84 15.38 13.57 1.24
CA GLY A 84 16.48 13.39 2.17
C GLY A 84 17.68 12.62 1.62
N SER A 85 17.62 12.11 0.39
CA SER A 85 18.68 11.29 -0.22
C SER A 85 19.12 11.87 -1.56
N GLU A 86 20.20 12.67 -1.56
CA GLU A 86 20.69 13.38 -2.76
C GLU A 86 20.86 12.47 -3.99
N GLY A 87 21.43 11.27 -3.80
CA GLY A 87 21.66 10.32 -4.90
C GLY A 87 20.39 9.64 -5.44
N VAL A 88 19.31 9.58 -4.64
CA VAL A 88 18.01 9.09 -5.10
C VAL A 88 17.20 10.23 -5.70
N TYR A 89 17.21 11.39 -5.05
CA TYR A 89 16.57 12.62 -5.54
C TYR A 89 16.98 12.96 -6.97
N ALA A 90 18.28 12.89 -7.29
CA ALA A 90 18.81 13.12 -8.63
C ALA A 90 18.29 12.13 -9.71
N LYS A 91 17.68 11.01 -9.33
CA LYS A 91 17.06 10.05 -10.27
C LYS A 91 15.60 10.40 -10.62
N PHE A 92 15.00 11.32 -9.88
CA PHE A 92 13.62 11.78 -10.06
C PHE A 92 13.52 13.19 -10.67
N GLU A 93 14.65 13.84 -10.93
CA GLU A 93 14.77 15.02 -11.82
C GLU A 93 14.91 14.60 -13.28
#